data_AF-A0A9P1IQS6-F1
#
_entry.id   AF-A0A9P1IQS6-F1
#
_cell.length_a   1.000
_cell.length_b   1.000
_cell.length_c   1.000
_cell.angle_alpha   90.00
_cell.angle_beta   90.00
_cell.angle_gamma   90.00
#
_symmetry.space_group_name_H-M   'P 1'
#
loop_
_entity.id
_entity.type
_entity.pdbx_description
1 polymer ?
#
loop_
_entity_poly.entity_id
_entity_poly.type
_entity_poly.pdbx_seq_one_letter_code
_entity_poly.pdbx_strand_id
1 'polypeptide(L)'
;MSIRAHEDWETHGVDYILTYSDNPEANIPRYIYNWMVNKGGPYFLRQVHKAAREIEESGKVVRSATGKAKHQKETRKLAEKQRMDAEKAEKEAAEIEKEKEKLKKSTEKTAKRFTPAAGPFQFQSEKSV
;
A
#
# COMPACT_ATOMS: atom_id res chain seq x y z
N MET A 1 18.00 12.91 -26.47
CA MET A 1 17.58 14.01 -25.56
C MET A 1 18.80 14.43 -24.77
N SER A 2 19.16 15.71 -24.81
CA SER A 2 20.19 16.31 -23.95
C SER A 2 19.55 17.46 -23.18
N ILE A 3 19.87 17.60 -21.88
CA ILE A 3 19.30 18.62 -20.99
C ILE A 3 20.43 19.23 -20.18
N ARG A 4 20.42 20.55 -20.02
CA ARG A 4 21.33 21.30 -19.14
C ARG A 4 20.58 22.40 -18.38
N ALA A 5 21.14 22.82 -17.25
CA ALA A 5 20.73 24.06 -16.59
C ALA A 5 20.83 25.23 -17.57
N HIS A 6 19.86 26.15 -17.52
CA HIS A 6 19.84 27.32 -18.41
C HIS A 6 21.07 28.20 -18.16
N GLU A 7 21.26 28.62 -16.90
CA GLU A 7 22.43 29.36 -16.41
C GLU A 7 23.16 28.55 -15.32
N ASP A 8 22.47 28.26 -14.22
CA ASP A 8 22.97 27.49 -13.08
C ASP A 8 21.88 26.56 -12.50
N TRP A 9 22.19 25.87 -11.40
CA TRP A 9 21.25 24.91 -10.79
C TRP A 9 20.16 25.56 -9.93
N GLU A 10 20.29 26.85 -9.58
CA GLU A 10 19.38 27.57 -8.70
C GLU A 10 18.37 28.42 -9.50
N THR A 11 18.69 28.74 -10.74
CA THR A 11 17.84 29.47 -11.69
C THR A 11 16.75 28.57 -12.27
N HIS A 12 15.56 29.15 -12.43
CA HIS A 12 14.43 28.43 -13.01
C HIS A 12 14.62 28.22 -14.52
N GLY A 13 14.52 26.97 -14.94
CA GLY A 13 14.49 26.59 -16.36
C GLY A 13 15.59 25.62 -16.74
N VAL A 14 15.43 25.03 -17.92
CA VAL A 14 16.40 24.11 -18.51
C VAL A 14 16.48 24.33 -20.00
N ASP A 15 17.69 24.22 -20.54
CA ASP A 15 17.90 24.13 -21.98
C ASP A 15 17.94 22.67 -22.38
N TYR A 16 17.25 22.33 -23.46
CA TYR A 16 17.21 20.96 -23.95
C TYR A 16 17.26 20.88 -25.47
N ILE A 17 17.86 19.80 -25.96
CA ILE A 17 17.86 19.42 -27.37
C ILE A 17 17.19 18.06 -27.50
N LEU A 18 16.11 18.02 -28.27
CA LEU A 18 15.39 16.80 -28.62
C LEU A 18 15.58 16.51 -30.11
N THR A 19 16.29 15.42 -30.40
CA THR A 19 16.38 14.85 -31.73
C THR A 19 15.33 13.75 -31.86
N TYR A 20 14.47 13.87 -32.88
CA TYR A 20 13.45 12.88 -33.21
C TYR A 20 13.60 12.48 -34.68
N SER A 21 13.46 11.19 -34.95
CA SER A 21 13.50 10.61 -36.29
C SER A 21 12.50 9.45 -36.33
N ASP A 22 11.66 9.45 -37.35
CA ASP A 22 10.61 8.44 -37.55
C ASP A 22 10.30 8.30 -39.04
N ASN A 23 9.74 7.15 -39.44
CA ASN A 23 9.19 6.92 -40.77
C ASN A 23 7.66 6.86 -40.67
N PRO A 24 6.95 7.94 -41.02
CA PRO A 24 5.49 7.98 -40.90
C PRO A 24 4.77 7.11 -41.94
N GLU A 25 5.48 6.48 -42.89
CA GLU A 25 4.93 5.70 -44.01
C GLU A 25 3.89 6.47 -44.87
N ALA A 26 3.86 7.79 -44.73
CA ALA A 26 2.93 8.69 -45.39
C ALA A 26 3.61 10.02 -45.74
N ASN A 27 3.19 10.64 -46.83
CA ASN A 27 3.65 11.98 -47.19
C ASN A 27 2.94 13.01 -46.30
N ILE A 28 3.69 13.77 -45.51
CA ILE A 28 3.14 14.83 -44.67
C ILE A 28 3.03 16.11 -45.53
N PRO A 29 1.82 16.66 -45.75
CA PRO A 29 1.66 17.86 -46.55
C PRO A 29 2.39 19.08 -45.96
N ARG A 30 2.91 19.94 -46.83
CA ARG A 30 3.67 21.15 -46.46
C ARG A 30 2.91 22.08 -45.51
N TYR A 31 1.60 22.23 -45.67
CA TYR A 31 0.80 23.10 -44.79
C TYR A 31 0.73 22.59 -43.35
N ILE A 32 0.83 21.26 -43.13
CA ILE A 32 0.89 20.67 -41.79
C ILE A 32 2.22 21.02 -41.14
N TYR A 33 3.33 20.88 -41.85
CA TYR A 33 4.64 21.36 -41.35
C TYR A 33 4.62 22.84 -41.00
N ASN A 34 4.06 23.67 -41.89
CA ASN A 34 3.94 25.10 -41.65
C ASN A 34 3.09 25.42 -40.41
N TRP A 35 1.99 24.69 -40.20
CA TRP A 35 1.17 24.83 -39.00
C TRP A 35 1.90 24.34 -37.75
N MET A 36 2.60 23.21 -37.81
CA MET A 36 3.35 22.67 -36.67
C MET A 36 4.43 23.65 -36.22
N VAL A 37 5.22 24.21 -37.13
CA VAL A 37 6.29 25.16 -36.77
C VAL A 37 5.73 26.47 -36.21
N ASN A 38 4.68 27.01 -36.82
CA ASN A 38 4.20 28.36 -36.47
C ASN A 38 3.12 28.39 -35.38
N LYS A 39 2.39 27.29 -35.17
CA LYS A 39 1.25 27.23 -34.24
C LYS A 39 1.37 26.05 -33.28
N GLY A 40 1.48 24.83 -33.80
CA GLY A 40 1.44 23.59 -33.01
C GLY A 40 2.56 23.50 -31.97
N GLY A 41 3.81 23.63 -32.41
CA GLY A 41 5.01 23.58 -31.56
C GLY A 41 5.00 24.65 -30.48
N PRO A 42 4.89 25.95 -30.82
CA PRO A 42 4.82 27.00 -29.81
C PRO A 42 3.65 26.84 -28.83
N TYR A 43 2.49 26.37 -29.30
CA TYR A 43 1.35 26.07 -28.43
C TYR A 43 1.67 24.93 -27.45
N PHE A 44 2.22 23.83 -27.94
CA PHE A 44 2.63 22.70 -27.11
C PHE A 44 3.65 23.12 -26.03
N LEU A 45 4.67 23.90 -26.40
CA LEU A 45 5.68 24.38 -25.45
C LEU A 45 5.08 25.26 -24.35
N ARG A 46 4.07 26.09 -24.66
CA ARG A 46 3.34 26.85 -23.63
C ARG A 46 2.57 25.94 -22.68
N GLN A 47 1.96 24.87 -23.18
CA GLN A 47 1.24 23.91 -22.34
C GLN A 47 2.21 23.19 -21.39
N VAL A 48 3.38 22.77 -21.89
CA VAL A 48 4.43 22.13 -21.08
C VAL A 48 4.94 23.10 -20.00
N HIS A 49 5.24 24.34 -20.37
CA HIS A 49 5.67 25.37 -19.41
C HIS A 49 4.62 25.61 -18.32
N LYS A 50 3.35 25.77 -18.71
CA LYS A 50 2.24 25.97 -17.76
C LYS A 50 2.11 24.79 -16.79
N ALA A 51 2.13 23.56 -17.30
CA ALA A 51 2.04 22.36 -16.47
C ALA A 51 3.23 22.26 -15.50
N ALA A 52 4.45 22.59 -15.94
CA ALA A 52 5.63 22.61 -15.09
C ALA A 52 5.50 23.64 -13.96
N ARG A 53 5.02 24.85 -14.26
CA ARG A 53 4.75 25.88 -13.25
C ARG A 53 3.68 25.47 -12.24
N GLU A 54 2.57 24.90 -12.70
CA GLU A 54 1.51 24.42 -11.80
C GLU A 54 2.02 23.34 -10.84
N ILE A 55 2.92 22.48 -11.32
CA ILE A 55 3.57 21.45 -10.50
C ILE A 55 4.47 22.09 -9.43
N GLU A 56 5.29 23.06 -9.83
CA GLU A 56 6.20 23.80 -8.95
C GLU A 56 5.40 24.57 -7.88
N GLU A 57 4.41 25.37 -8.29
CA GLU A 57 3.56 26.17 -7.41
C GLU A 57 2.74 25.30 -6.45
N SER A 58 2.29 24.12 -6.89
CA SER A 58 1.52 23.21 -6.02
C SER A 58 2.38 22.40 -5.04
N GLY A 59 3.71 22.47 -5.13
CA GLY A 59 4.63 21.67 -4.31
C GLY A 59 4.45 20.16 -4.48
N LYS A 60 3.78 19.73 -5.55
CA LYS A 60 3.49 18.30 -5.79
C LYS A 60 4.77 17.59 -6.17
N VAL A 61 5.16 16.60 -5.38
CA VAL A 61 6.28 15.72 -5.72
C VAL A 61 5.92 14.88 -6.93
N VAL A 62 6.52 15.21 -8.08
CA VAL A 62 6.33 14.43 -9.30
C VAL A 62 7.21 13.20 -9.28
N ARG A 63 6.59 12.04 -9.13
CA ARG A 63 7.26 10.75 -9.35
C ARG A 63 7.30 10.46 -10.84
N SER A 64 8.42 9.95 -11.34
CA SER A 64 8.51 9.45 -12.71
C SER A 64 7.46 8.35 -12.95
N ALA A 65 7.10 8.10 -14.21
CA ALA A 65 6.18 7.04 -14.56
C ALA A 65 6.64 5.67 -14.03
N THR A 66 7.94 5.38 -14.11
CA THR A 66 8.53 4.16 -13.53
C THR A 66 8.44 4.14 -12.01
N GLY A 67 8.63 5.28 -11.35
CA GLY A 67 8.43 5.42 -9.90
C GLY A 67 6.98 5.18 -9.47
N LYS A 68 6.01 5.70 -10.22
CA LYS A 68 4.58 5.47 -9.97
C LYS A 68 4.21 3.99 -10.12
N ALA A 69 4.68 3.34 -11.20
CA ALA A 69 4.42 1.93 -11.46
C ALA A 69 5.02 1.01 -10.38
N LYS A 70 6.27 1.29 -9.95
CA LYS A 70 6.90 0.56 -8.83
C LYS A 70 6.11 0.74 -7.55
N HIS A 71 5.78 1.98 -7.20
CA HIS A 71 5.02 2.26 -5.98
C HIS A 71 3.69 1.50 -5.98
N GLN A 72 2.92 1.57 -7.06
CA GLN A 72 1.64 0.85 -7.20
C GLN A 72 1.80 -0.66 -7.02
N LYS A 73 2.86 -1.25 -7.60
CA LYS A 73 3.17 -2.68 -7.44
C LYS A 73 3.46 -3.02 -5.97
N GLU A 74 4.22 -2.19 -5.27
CA GLU A 74 4.51 -2.37 -3.85
C GLU A 74 3.28 -2.18 -2.98
N THR A 75 2.45 -1.17 -3.25
CA THR A 75 1.21 -0.96 -2.51
C THR A 75 0.28 -2.15 -2.64
N ARG A 76 0.17 -2.72 -3.86
CA ARG A 76 -0.63 -3.93 -4.10
C ARG A 76 -0.09 -5.13 -3.34
N LYS A 77 1.23 -5.36 -3.37
CA LYS A 77 1.86 -6.44 -2.60
C LYS A 77 1.66 -6.29 -1.10
N LEU A 78 1.77 -5.07 -0.58
CA LEU A 78 1.56 -4.80 0.85
C LEU A 78 0.11 -5.07 1.25
N ALA A 79 -0.86 -4.61 0.44
CA ALA A 79 -2.27 -4.86 0.69
C ALA A 79 -2.62 -6.36 0.66
N GLU A 80 -2.02 -7.11 -0.26
CA GLU A 80 -2.21 -8.56 -0.36
C GLU A 80 -1.59 -9.29 0.85
N LYS A 81 -0.39 -8.89 1.28
CA LYS A 81 0.24 -9.40 2.50
C LYS A 81 -0.62 -9.11 3.73
N GLN A 82 -1.14 -7.89 3.88
CA GLN A 82 -2.01 -7.52 5.00
C GLN A 82 -3.29 -8.36 5.05
N ARG A 83 -3.87 -8.70 3.89
CA ARG A 83 -5.04 -9.60 3.82
C ARG A 83 -4.69 -11.02 4.27
N MET A 84 -3.56 -11.55 3.79
CA MET A 84 -3.07 -12.88 4.19
C MET A 84 -2.77 -12.95 5.69
N ASP A 85 -2.11 -11.92 6.23
CA ASP A 85 -1.76 -11.85 7.65
C ASP A 85 -3.03 -11.72 8.52
N ALA A 86 -4.02 -10.95 8.08
CA ALA A 86 -5.32 -10.84 8.77
C ALA A 86 -6.09 -12.17 8.78
N GLU A 87 -6.15 -12.87 7.64
CA GLU A 87 -6.80 -14.18 7.55
C GLU A 87 -6.11 -15.24 8.44
N LYS A 88 -4.78 -15.18 8.51
CA LYS A 88 -4.00 -16.07 9.40
C LYS A 88 -4.29 -15.78 10.88
N ALA A 89 -4.33 -14.50 11.26
CA ALA A 89 -4.65 -14.09 12.63
C ALA A 89 -6.07 -14.49 13.05
N GLU A 90 -7.04 -14.40 12.13
CA GLU A 90 -8.42 -14.83 12.39
C GLU A 90 -8.51 -16.35 12.62
N LYS A 91 -7.80 -17.14 11.81
CA LYS A 91 -7.72 -18.61 11.97
C LYS A 91 -7.06 -19.00 13.29
N GLU A 92 -5.95 -18.35 13.65
CA GLU A 92 -5.26 -18.57 14.93
C GLU A 92 -6.15 -18.21 16.13
N ALA A 93 -6.87 -17.08 16.07
CA ALA A 93 -7.80 -16.68 17.12
C ALA A 93 -8.95 -17.67 17.30
N ALA A 94 -9.53 -18.17 16.20
CA ALA A 94 -10.58 -19.17 16.23
C ALA A 94 -10.10 -20.53 16.78
N GLU A 95 -8.83 -20.90 16.52
CA GLU A 95 -8.23 -22.11 17.08
C GLU A 95 -7.99 -22.00 18.58
N ILE A 96 -7.47 -20.86 19.05
CA ILE A 96 -7.30 -20.56 20.47
C ILE A 96 -8.64 -20.58 21.21
N GLU A 97 -9.71 -20.04 20.60
CA GLU A 97 -11.04 -20.07 21.19
C GLU A 97 -11.57 -21.51 21.34
N LYS A 98 -11.40 -22.34 20.29
CA LYS A 98 -11.76 -23.76 20.33
C LYS A 98 -10.97 -24.53 21.40
N GLU A 99 -9.68 -24.24 21.58
CA GLU A 99 -8.88 -24.84 22.65
C GLU A 99 -9.36 -24.41 24.04
N LYS A 100 -9.64 -23.13 24.25
CA LYS A 100 -10.19 -22.62 25.51
C LYS A 100 -11.53 -23.27 25.85
N GLU A 101 -12.40 -23.48 24.86
CA GLU A 101 -13.69 -24.13 25.05
C GLU A 101 -13.55 -25.62 25.42
N LYS A 102 -12.61 -26.33 24.78
CA LYS A 102 -12.28 -27.72 25.14
C LYS A 102 -11.74 -27.82 26.57
N LEU A 103 -10.89 -26.88 26.99
CA LEU A 103 -10.32 -26.86 28.34
C LEU A 103 -11.39 -26.60 29.41
N LYS A 104 -12.33 -25.69 29.16
CA LYS A 104 -13.49 -25.46 30.05
C LYS A 104 -14.38 -26.70 30.20
N LYS A 105 -14.66 -27.42 29.11
CA LYS A 105 -15.43 -28.67 29.15
C LYS A 105 -14.71 -29.80 29.91
N SER A 106 -13.37 -29.80 29.88
CA SER A 106 -12.52 -30.73 30.64
C SER A 106 -12.51 -30.46 32.15
N THR A 107 -12.39 -29.19 32.55
CA THR A 107 -12.40 -28.80 33.96
C THR A 107 -13.77 -29.02 34.62
N GLU A 108 -14.89 -28.77 33.91
CA GLU A 108 -16.23 -29.11 34.41
C GLU A 108 -16.46 -30.63 34.57
N LYS A 109 -15.91 -31.45 33.65
CA LYS A 109 -15.96 -32.92 33.80
C LYS A 109 -15.16 -33.43 34.99
N THR A 110 -14.07 -32.75 35.33
CA THR A 110 -13.22 -33.12 36.48
C THR A 110 -13.86 -32.68 37.80
N ALA A 111 -14.51 -31.50 37.83
CA ALA A 111 -15.28 -31.05 38.99
C ALA A 111 -16.49 -31.95 39.31
N LYS A 112 -17.17 -32.52 38.29
CA LYS A 112 -18.25 -33.50 38.50
C LYS A 112 -17.80 -34.88 38.99
N ARG A 113 -16.49 -35.19 38.97
CA ARG A 113 -15.93 -36.44 39.54
C ARG A 113 -15.47 -36.31 40.99
N PHE A 114 -15.40 -35.10 41.53
CA PHE A 114 -14.96 -34.84 42.90
C PHE A 114 -16.10 -34.25 43.74
N THR A 115 -17.17 -35.02 43.91
CA THR A 115 -18.02 -34.86 45.10
C THR A 115 -17.36 -35.66 46.22
N PRO A 116 -16.75 -35.04 47.25
CA PRO A 116 -16.45 -35.79 48.46
C PRO A 116 -17.81 -36.14 49.07
N ALA A 117 -18.12 -37.45 49.15
CA ALA A 117 -19.24 -37.92 49.94
C ALA A 117 -18.94 -37.58 51.41
N ALA A 118 -19.34 -36.39 51.84
CA ALA A 118 -19.35 -35.97 53.22
C ALA A 118 -20.47 -36.74 53.94
N GLY A 119 -20.18 -37.98 54.33
CA GLY A 119 -20.94 -38.64 55.39
C GLY A 119 -20.62 -37.94 56.72
N PRO A 120 -21.62 -37.64 57.57
CA PRO A 120 -21.36 -37.05 58.87
C PRO A 120 -20.70 -38.12 59.77
N PHE A 121 -19.40 -37.99 60.01
CA PHE A 121 -18.70 -38.77 61.03
C PHE A 121 -19.06 -38.17 62.40
N GLN A 122 -20.01 -38.79 63.09
CA GLN A 122 -20.40 -38.42 64.46
C GLN A 122 -19.29 -38.81 65.44
N PHE A 123 -18.72 -37.79 66.07
CA PHE A 123 -17.78 -37.92 67.17
C PHE A 123 -18.58 -38.18 68.46
N GLN A 124 -18.57 -39.42 68.96
CA GLN A 124 -19.06 -39.71 70.31
C GLN A 124 -17.97 -39.37 71.32
N SER A 125 -18.22 -38.35 72.14
CA SER A 125 -17.44 -38.09 73.34
C SER A 125 -17.97 -38.96 74.49
N GLU A 126 -17.24 -40.01 74.85
CA GLU A 126 -17.42 -40.65 76.15
C GLU A 126 -16.85 -39.73 77.24
N LYS A 127 -17.72 -39.26 78.14
CA LYS A 127 -17.34 -38.75 79.46
C LYS A 127 -17.65 -39.83 80.48
N SER A 128 -16.60 -40.23 81.19
CA SER A 128 -16.61 -40.99 82.44
C SER A 128 -17.16 -40.15 83.61
N VAL A 129 -18.08 -40.72 84.40
CA VAL A 129 -18.02 -40.95 85.88
C VAL A 129 -19.10 -41.98 86.22
#